data_AF-A0A1H6H8J7-F1
#
_entry.id   AF-A0A1H6H8J7-F1
#
_cell.length_a   1.000
_cell.length_b   1.000
_cell.length_c   1.000
_cell.angle_alpha   90.00
_cell.angle_beta   90.00
_cell.angle_gamma   90.00
#
_symmetry.space_group_name_H-M   'P 1'
#
loop_
_entity.id
_entity.type
_entity.pdbx_description
1 polymer ?
#
loop_
_entity_poly.entity_id
_entity_poly.type
_entity_poly.pdbx_seq_one_letter_code
_entity_poly.pdbx_strand_id
1 'polypeptide(L)'
;MFGRQKSSAAVDAQKVRKAAYVEPAPRNPALCHSAPEGKTEWYPPVMIGAEAIGRQLTQSTKYVREALALIERLEPDAYSDYMKTFYKDGLERFGDDWGFADIVTVLLGLADLLKPRRYLEIGVRRGRSICAVASRSTAVDLAMFDMWVTNYAGMENPGQQLVERELDKVGHTGNRAFTDGNSHDTVPEFFRANPDLMFDMITVDGDHSEKGAIDDLCDVLPHLSVGGAIVFDDVCHPKHMSLRDVWQRVICDDKRFSAWTYDDVGYGVGFAIRKW
;
A
#
# COMPACT_ATOMS: atom_id res chain seq x y z
N MET A 1 -26.30 11.96 -50.10
CA MET A 1 -25.23 10.95 -50.04
C MET A 1 -24.15 11.48 -49.10
N PHE A 2 -24.29 11.26 -47.79
CA PHE A 2 -23.31 11.64 -46.77
C PHE A 2 -23.27 10.53 -45.73
N GLY A 3 -22.38 9.56 -45.93
CA GLY A 3 -22.06 8.54 -44.94
C GLY A 3 -21.10 9.13 -43.90
N ARG A 4 -21.55 9.25 -42.66
CA ARG A 4 -20.63 9.39 -41.52
C ARG A 4 -20.29 7.99 -41.02
N GLN A 5 -19.02 7.64 -41.19
CA GLN A 5 -18.38 6.46 -40.63
C GLN A 5 -18.64 6.38 -39.12
N LYS A 6 -19.21 5.27 -38.67
CA LYS A 6 -19.09 4.83 -37.29
C LYS A 6 -17.62 4.42 -37.09
N SER A 7 -16.85 5.28 -36.44
CA SER A 7 -15.57 4.86 -35.84
C SER A 7 -15.90 4.05 -34.60
N SER A 8 -16.01 2.73 -34.74
CA SER A 8 -15.94 1.81 -33.61
C SER A 8 -14.46 1.59 -33.29
N ALA A 9 -13.90 2.42 -32.42
CA ALA A 9 -12.70 2.04 -31.70
C ALA A 9 -13.10 0.97 -30.68
N ALA A 10 -13.18 -0.28 -31.15
CA ALA A 10 -13.05 -1.42 -30.26
C ALA A 10 -11.62 -1.38 -29.74
N VAL A 11 -11.45 -0.79 -28.56
CA VAL A 11 -10.21 -0.94 -27.80
C VAL A 11 -10.09 -2.42 -27.52
N ASP A 12 -9.10 -3.05 -28.16
CA ASP A 12 -8.75 -4.44 -27.97
C ASP A 12 -8.53 -4.64 -26.47
N ALA A 13 -9.41 -5.42 -25.83
CA ALA A 13 -9.30 -5.73 -24.41
C ALA A 13 -8.12 -6.68 -24.24
N GLN A 14 -6.91 -6.11 -24.26
CA GLN A 14 -5.68 -6.82 -23.95
C GLN A 14 -5.92 -7.49 -22.59
N LYS A 15 -5.86 -8.82 -22.56
CA LYS A 15 -6.12 -9.59 -21.35
C LYS A 15 -5.17 -9.11 -20.25
N VAL A 16 -5.70 -8.34 -19.31
CA VAL A 16 -4.97 -7.88 -18.12
C VAL A 16 -4.39 -9.12 -17.44
N ARG A 17 -3.08 -9.09 -17.16
CA ARG A 17 -2.41 -10.13 -16.37
C ARG A 17 -3.20 -10.33 -15.07
N LYS A 18 -3.43 -11.57 -14.68
CA LYS A 18 -4.11 -11.89 -13.41
C LYS A 18 -3.12 -12.58 -12.48
N ALA A 19 -3.14 -12.17 -11.21
CA ALA A 19 -2.41 -12.86 -10.16
C ALA A 19 -2.87 -14.33 -10.02
N ALA A 20 -1.90 -15.21 -9.81
CA ALA A 20 -2.11 -16.64 -9.60
C ALA A 20 -1.95 -16.98 -8.12
N TYR A 21 -3.06 -17.19 -7.42
CA TYR A 21 -3.09 -17.30 -5.96
C TYR A 21 -2.82 -18.74 -5.52
N VAL A 22 -2.08 -18.87 -4.42
CA VAL A 22 -1.84 -20.15 -3.75
C VAL A 22 -2.86 -20.31 -2.63
N GLU A 23 -3.46 -21.49 -2.53
CA GLU A 23 -4.44 -21.86 -1.50
C GLU A 23 -3.98 -23.13 -0.76
N PRO A 24 -4.19 -23.22 0.57
CA PRO A 24 -4.78 -22.20 1.43
C PRO A 24 -3.77 -21.12 1.85
N ALA A 25 -4.17 -19.85 1.79
CA ALA A 25 -3.37 -18.76 2.36
C ALA A 25 -3.54 -18.68 3.89
N PRO A 26 -2.49 -18.33 4.66
CA PRO A 26 -2.60 -18.10 6.09
C PRO A 26 -3.53 -16.91 6.40
N ARG A 27 -4.17 -16.96 7.56
CA ARG A 27 -5.10 -15.92 8.05
C ARG A 27 -4.38 -14.98 9.00
N ASN A 28 -4.55 -13.67 8.82
CA ASN A 28 -4.14 -12.67 9.81
C ASN A 28 -5.14 -12.72 10.99
N PRO A 29 -4.70 -13.11 12.20
CA PRO A 29 -5.58 -13.28 13.35
C PRO A 29 -6.21 -11.97 13.86
N ALA A 30 -5.67 -10.81 13.48
CA ALA A 30 -6.24 -9.52 13.88
C ALA A 30 -7.58 -9.22 13.20
N LEU A 31 -7.76 -9.68 11.95
CA LEU A 31 -8.97 -9.42 11.16
C LEU A 31 -9.80 -10.68 10.90
N CYS A 32 -9.23 -11.87 11.12
CA CYS A 32 -9.88 -13.14 10.86
C CYS A 32 -10.50 -13.76 12.10
N HIS A 33 -11.73 -14.21 11.99
CA HIS A 33 -12.36 -15.15 12.90
C HIS A 33 -11.76 -16.55 12.72
N SER A 34 -11.50 -17.22 13.85
CA SER A 34 -11.17 -18.64 13.90
C SER A 34 -12.31 -19.37 14.58
N ALA A 35 -13.01 -20.22 13.84
CA ALA A 35 -14.05 -21.04 14.44
C ALA A 35 -13.44 -22.03 15.45
N PRO A 36 -14.14 -22.33 16.55
CA PRO A 36 -13.68 -23.36 17.47
C PRO A 36 -13.52 -24.71 16.78
N GLU A 37 -12.58 -25.53 17.26
CA GLU A 37 -12.32 -26.86 16.72
C GLU A 37 -13.61 -27.69 16.63
N GLY A 38 -13.83 -28.33 15.47
CA GLY A 38 -15.02 -29.13 15.20
C GLY A 38 -16.31 -28.34 14.96
N LYS A 39 -16.27 -27.00 14.85
CA LYS A 39 -17.41 -26.18 14.45
C LYS A 39 -17.37 -25.82 12.96
N THR A 40 -18.54 -25.75 12.35
CA THR A 40 -18.72 -25.30 10.96
C THR A 40 -18.47 -23.79 10.83
N GLU A 41 -17.66 -23.38 9.86
CA GLU A 41 -17.50 -21.99 9.47
C GLU A 41 -18.66 -21.55 8.56
N TRP A 42 -19.60 -20.78 9.12
CA TRP A 42 -20.78 -20.29 8.38
C TRP A 42 -20.52 -19.02 7.56
N TYR A 43 -19.48 -18.26 7.93
CA TYR A 43 -19.09 -17.02 7.26
C TYR A 43 -17.60 -17.09 6.88
N PRO A 44 -17.17 -16.36 5.83
CA PRO A 44 -15.75 -16.13 5.56
C PRO A 44 -15.03 -15.56 6.80
N PRO A 45 -13.73 -15.81 6.96
CA PRO A 45 -13.01 -15.48 8.19
C PRO A 45 -12.89 -13.98 8.43
N VAL A 46 -12.78 -13.16 7.38
CA VAL A 46 -12.55 -11.71 7.53
C VAL A 46 -13.78 -11.01 8.13
N MET A 47 -13.58 -10.34 9.26
CA MET A 47 -14.66 -9.72 10.06
C MET A 47 -14.94 -8.25 9.71
N ILE A 48 -13.98 -7.55 9.10
CA ILE A 48 -14.11 -6.13 8.74
C ILE A 48 -13.55 -5.88 7.34
N GLY A 49 -14.31 -5.17 6.51
CA GLY A 49 -13.92 -4.81 5.15
C GLY A 49 -13.22 -3.45 5.06
N ALA A 50 -12.57 -3.20 3.93
CA ALA A 50 -11.81 -1.97 3.68
C ALA A 50 -12.67 -0.70 3.78
N GLU A 51 -13.94 -0.73 3.36
CA GLU A 51 -14.81 0.45 3.43
C GLU A 51 -15.07 0.89 4.89
N ALA A 52 -15.27 -0.06 5.79
CA ALA A 52 -15.45 0.23 7.22
C ALA A 52 -14.16 0.76 7.84
N ILE A 53 -13.00 0.19 7.46
CA ILE A 53 -11.69 0.67 7.90
C ILE A 53 -11.44 2.09 7.36
N GLY A 54 -11.65 2.33 6.08
CA GLY A 54 -11.43 3.62 5.42
C GLY A 54 -12.24 4.74 6.08
N ARG A 55 -13.51 4.47 6.42
CA ARG A 55 -14.30 5.40 7.23
C ARG A 55 -13.68 5.67 8.60
N GLN A 56 -13.18 4.67 9.32
CA GLN A 56 -12.53 4.89 10.61
C GLN A 56 -11.25 5.74 10.47
N LEU A 57 -10.49 5.54 9.40
CA LEU A 57 -9.28 6.32 9.12
C LEU A 57 -9.58 7.80 8.88
N THR A 58 -10.69 8.12 8.20
CA THR A 58 -11.06 9.49 7.83
C THR A 58 -12.09 10.16 8.76
N GLN A 59 -12.64 9.44 9.74
CA GLN A 59 -13.62 9.99 10.69
C GLN A 59 -13.01 10.95 11.73
N SER A 60 -11.69 11.02 11.85
CA SER A 60 -11.00 11.92 12.76
C SER A 60 -9.61 12.28 12.22
N THR A 61 -8.99 13.32 12.77
CA THR A 61 -7.62 13.68 12.42
C THR A 61 -6.53 12.92 13.18
N LYS A 62 -6.88 11.83 13.90
CA LYS A 62 -5.91 11.02 14.65
C LYS A 62 -4.68 10.69 13.79
N TYR A 63 -4.89 10.06 12.64
CA TYR A 63 -3.79 9.59 11.80
C TYR A 63 -3.03 10.71 11.11
N VAL A 64 -3.68 11.84 10.81
CA VAL A 64 -2.99 13.04 10.31
C VAL A 64 -2.03 13.60 11.36
N ARG A 65 -2.47 13.70 12.63
CA ARG A 65 -1.61 14.15 13.73
C ARG A 65 -0.46 13.19 13.99
N GLU A 66 -0.71 11.89 13.89
CA GLU A 66 0.32 10.87 14.01
C GLU A 66 1.32 10.88 12.85
N ALA A 67 0.85 11.11 11.61
CA ALA A 67 1.71 11.30 10.44
C ALA A 67 2.57 12.55 10.59
N LEU A 68 2.01 13.65 11.12
CA LEU A 68 2.75 14.87 11.43
C LEU A 68 3.83 14.61 12.50
N ALA A 69 3.49 13.92 13.58
CA ALA A 69 4.45 13.59 14.63
C ALA A 69 5.57 12.65 14.12
N LEU A 70 5.24 11.73 13.21
CA LEU A 70 6.22 10.87 12.57
C LEU A 70 7.18 11.68 11.70
N ILE A 71 6.66 12.49 10.78
CA ILE A 71 7.49 13.25 9.85
C ILE A 71 8.39 14.29 10.54
N GLU A 72 7.97 14.81 11.70
CA GLU A 72 8.80 15.68 12.54
C GLU A 72 9.98 14.95 13.22
N ARG A 73 9.92 13.63 13.35
CA ARG A 73 11.02 12.80 13.89
C ARG A 73 12.03 12.36 12.84
N LEU A 74 11.61 12.27 11.57
CA LEU A 74 12.45 11.77 10.49
C LEU A 74 13.43 12.84 9.98
N GLU A 75 14.45 12.44 9.24
CA GLU A 75 15.38 13.39 8.61
C GLU A 75 14.63 14.27 7.59
N PRO A 76 14.67 15.61 7.73
CA PRO A 76 13.89 16.49 6.88
C PRO A 76 14.43 16.56 5.46
N ASP A 77 13.52 16.71 4.52
CA ASP A 77 13.74 17.11 3.13
C ASP A 77 12.65 18.10 2.68
N ALA A 78 12.80 18.68 1.49
CA ALA A 78 11.87 19.69 0.96
C ALA A 78 10.42 19.18 0.83
N TYR A 79 10.23 17.90 0.50
CA TYR A 79 8.90 17.29 0.43
C TYR A 79 8.31 17.08 1.82
N SER A 80 9.12 16.64 2.78
CA SER A 80 8.69 16.48 4.17
C SER A 80 8.31 17.83 4.81
N ASP A 81 9.02 18.91 4.47
CA ASP A 81 8.72 20.26 4.93
C ASP A 81 7.39 20.75 4.35
N TYR A 82 7.15 20.50 3.06
CA TYR A 82 5.86 20.78 2.43
C TYR A 82 4.72 20.03 3.14
N MET A 83 4.87 18.72 3.38
CA MET A 83 3.84 17.90 4.02
C MET A 83 3.56 18.34 5.45
N LYS A 84 4.58 18.74 6.23
CA LYS A 84 4.38 19.29 7.58
C LYS A 84 3.49 20.54 7.55
N THR A 85 3.76 21.46 6.64
CA THR A 85 2.95 22.67 6.47
C THR A 85 1.53 22.31 6.02
N PHE A 86 1.39 21.43 5.02
CA PHE A 86 0.10 20.97 4.53
C PHE A 86 -0.77 20.37 5.65
N TYR A 87 -0.18 19.52 6.50
CA TYR A 87 -0.87 18.96 7.68
C TYR A 87 -1.23 20.00 8.72
N LYS A 88 -0.31 20.91 9.06
CA LYS A 88 -0.58 21.98 10.03
C LYS A 88 -1.73 22.88 9.57
N ASP A 89 -1.71 23.31 8.32
CA ASP A 89 -2.75 24.15 7.73
C ASP A 89 -4.12 23.46 7.72
N GLY A 90 -4.18 22.19 7.33
CA GLY A 90 -5.44 21.44 7.31
C GLY A 90 -5.99 21.19 8.71
N LEU A 91 -5.13 20.83 9.67
CA LEU A 91 -5.51 20.65 11.07
C LEU A 91 -6.01 21.97 11.71
N GLU A 92 -5.37 23.09 11.39
CA GLU A 92 -5.76 24.42 11.89
C GLU A 92 -7.13 24.86 11.33
N ARG A 93 -7.36 24.64 10.03
CA ARG A 93 -8.56 25.15 9.34
C ARG A 93 -9.79 24.27 9.51
N PHE A 94 -9.60 22.96 9.52
CA PHE A 94 -10.71 22.00 9.45
C PHE A 94 -10.87 21.14 10.69
N GLY A 95 -9.89 21.15 11.61
CA GLY A 95 -9.97 20.37 12.85
C GLY A 95 -10.25 18.89 12.56
N ASP A 96 -11.08 18.24 13.39
CA ASP A 96 -11.38 16.82 13.25
C ASP A 96 -12.24 16.46 12.03
N ASP A 97 -12.86 17.45 11.38
CA ASP A 97 -13.71 17.25 10.21
C ASP A 97 -12.91 17.20 8.88
N TRP A 98 -11.58 17.30 8.93
CA TRP A 98 -10.78 17.39 7.69
C TRP A 98 -10.90 16.15 6.79
N GLY A 99 -11.00 14.95 7.37
CA GLY A 99 -11.21 13.71 6.63
C GLY A 99 -10.11 13.33 5.63
N PHE A 100 -8.89 13.81 5.80
CA PHE A 100 -7.78 13.61 4.88
C PHE A 100 -7.12 12.22 5.00
N ALA A 101 -6.78 11.61 3.86
CA ALA A 101 -5.95 10.41 3.78
C ALA A 101 -4.89 10.50 2.67
N ASP A 102 -3.75 9.89 2.95
CA ASP A 102 -2.60 9.65 2.08
C ASP A 102 -1.97 8.30 2.46
N ILE A 103 -0.94 7.87 1.74
CA ILE A 103 -0.22 6.62 2.05
C ILE A 103 0.22 6.53 3.52
N VAL A 104 0.74 7.61 4.12
CA VAL A 104 1.26 7.55 5.51
C VAL A 104 0.14 7.36 6.51
N THR A 105 -0.95 8.13 6.40
CA THR A 105 -2.11 8.03 7.30
C THR A 105 -2.81 6.67 7.16
N VAL A 106 -2.93 6.15 5.94
CA VAL A 106 -3.46 4.80 5.67
C VAL A 106 -2.58 3.73 6.30
N LEU A 107 -1.26 3.79 6.11
CA LEU A 107 -0.33 2.81 6.66
C LEU A 107 -0.29 2.83 8.18
N LEU A 108 -0.36 4.00 8.82
CA LEU A 108 -0.46 4.11 10.27
C LEU A 108 -1.70 3.38 10.81
N GLY A 109 -2.86 3.62 10.22
CA GLY A 109 -4.09 3.04 10.70
C GLY A 109 -4.26 1.55 10.36
N LEU A 110 -3.80 1.12 9.19
CA LEU A 110 -3.72 -0.30 8.86
C LEU A 110 -2.75 -1.02 9.78
N ALA A 111 -1.56 -0.48 10.04
CA ALA A 111 -0.61 -1.10 10.95
C ALA A 111 -1.14 -1.16 12.41
N ASP A 112 -1.93 -0.16 12.83
CA ASP A 112 -2.61 -0.18 14.12
C ASP A 112 -3.61 -1.34 14.23
N LEU A 113 -4.38 -1.59 13.17
CA LEU A 113 -5.44 -2.60 13.15
C LEU A 113 -4.90 -4.01 12.88
N LEU A 114 -4.06 -4.16 11.86
CA LEU A 114 -3.58 -5.46 11.38
C LEU A 114 -2.45 -6.04 12.22
N LYS A 115 -1.71 -5.18 12.95
CA LYS A 115 -0.50 -5.54 13.70
C LYS A 115 0.42 -6.46 12.88
N PRO A 116 0.84 -6.02 11.67
CA PRO A 116 1.52 -6.89 10.72
C PRO A 116 2.79 -7.49 11.33
N ARG A 117 2.98 -8.79 11.13
CA ARG A 117 4.22 -9.48 11.46
C ARG A 117 5.22 -9.43 10.32
N ARG A 118 4.71 -9.31 9.08
CA ARG A 118 5.52 -9.18 7.87
C ARG A 118 4.92 -8.11 6.96
N TYR A 119 5.77 -7.21 6.48
CA TYR A 119 5.42 -6.13 5.58
C TYR A 119 6.35 -6.08 4.37
N LEU A 120 5.79 -5.92 3.17
CA LEU A 120 6.54 -5.73 1.93
C LEU A 120 6.25 -4.35 1.34
N GLU A 121 7.27 -3.64 0.89
CA GLU A 121 7.12 -2.36 0.18
C GLU A 121 7.97 -2.35 -1.10
N ILE A 122 7.32 -2.03 -2.22
CA ILE A 122 7.96 -1.68 -3.50
C ILE A 122 7.91 -0.17 -3.64
N GLY A 123 9.07 0.48 -3.80
CA GLY A 123 9.20 1.94 -3.81
C GLY A 123 9.34 2.50 -2.40
N VAL A 124 10.54 2.41 -1.83
CA VAL A 124 10.83 2.78 -0.44
C VAL A 124 11.35 4.21 -0.32
N ARG A 125 12.21 4.61 -1.26
CA ARG A 125 12.85 5.92 -1.38
C ARG A 125 13.56 6.41 -0.11
N ARG A 126 12.87 7.22 0.72
CA ARG A 126 13.42 7.75 1.99
C ARG A 126 12.89 7.01 3.22
N GLY A 127 11.97 6.06 3.03
CA GLY A 127 11.43 5.20 4.07
C GLY A 127 10.32 5.82 4.92
N ARG A 128 9.64 6.87 4.46
CA ARG A 128 8.57 7.51 5.26
C ARG A 128 7.37 6.57 5.49
N SER A 129 6.89 5.95 4.41
CA SER A 129 5.84 4.93 4.40
C SER A 129 6.21 3.73 5.27
N ILE A 130 7.41 3.18 5.10
CA ILE A 130 7.85 2.03 5.91
C ILE A 130 8.02 2.37 7.39
N CYS A 131 8.52 3.57 7.71
CA CYS A 131 8.58 4.06 9.10
C CYS A 131 7.19 4.23 9.71
N ALA A 132 6.15 4.52 8.91
CA ALA A 132 4.78 4.57 9.38
C ALA A 132 4.36 3.21 9.97
N VAL A 133 4.59 2.13 9.22
CA VAL A 133 4.32 0.75 9.65
C VAL A 133 5.18 0.35 10.84
N ALA A 134 6.49 0.55 10.74
CA ALA A 134 7.46 0.17 11.77
C ALA A 134 7.25 0.92 13.10
N SER A 135 6.71 2.14 13.06
CA SER A 135 6.36 2.89 14.28
C SER A 135 5.20 2.28 15.07
N ARG A 136 4.34 1.47 14.43
CA ARG A 136 3.15 0.85 15.02
C ARG A 136 3.36 -0.62 15.36
N SER A 137 4.23 -1.29 14.61
CA SER A 137 4.61 -2.69 14.80
C SER A 137 6.14 -2.78 14.76
N THR A 138 6.80 -2.45 15.86
CA THR A 138 8.28 -2.32 15.91
C THR A 138 9.02 -3.63 15.61
N ALA A 139 8.39 -4.78 15.81
CA ALA A 139 8.97 -6.10 15.54
C ALA A 139 8.56 -6.70 14.18
N VAL A 140 7.94 -5.92 13.29
CA VAL A 140 7.54 -6.38 11.95
C VAL A 140 8.77 -6.76 11.12
N ASP A 141 8.73 -7.88 10.40
CA ASP A 141 9.76 -8.17 9.40
C ASP A 141 9.48 -7.37 8.12
N LEU A 142 10.48 -6.67 7.61
CA LEU A 142 10.40 -5.76 6.48
C LEU A 142 11.09 -6.35 5.25
N ALA A 143 10.40 -6.45 4.13
CA ALA A 143 10.96 -6.68 2.80
C ALA A 143 10.83 -5.39 1.97
N MET A 144 11.96 -4.85 1.52
CA MET A 144 12.08 -3.51 0.94
C MET A 144 12.72 -3.59 -0.43
N PHE A 145 12.00 -3.14 -1.46
CA PHE A 145 12.45 -3.15 -2.84
C PHE A 145 12.52 -1.72 -3.37
N ASP A 146 13.70 -1.32 -3.83
CA ASP A 146 13.92 -0.01 -4.47
C ASP A 146 15.13 -0.10 -5.40
N MET A 147 15.18 0.76 -6.41
CA MET A 147 16.32 0.86 -7.33
C MET A 147 17.36 1.90 -6.87
N TRP A 148 17.05 2.69 -5.84
CA TRP A 148 17.86 3.79 -5.31
C TRP A 148 18.37 4.76 -6.38
N VAL A 149 17.56 4.98 -7.43
CA VAL A 149 17.92 5.79 -8.60
C VAL A 149 18.04 7.26 -8.21
N THR A 150 19.19 7.85 -8.48
CA THR A 150 19.42 9.29 -8.23
C THR A 150 18.39 10.15 -8.98
N ASN A 151 17.79 11.10 -8.28
CA ASN A 151 16.79 12.03 -8.81
C ASN A 151 15.51 11.34 -9.36
N TYR A 152 15.13 10.20 -8.79
CA TYR A 152 13.90 9.52 -9.14
C TYR A 152 12.68 10.43 -8.92
N ALA A 153 11.82 10.55 -9.94
CA ALA A 153 10.69 11.48 -9.99
C ALA A 153 11.05 12.96 -9.69
N GLY A 154 12.29 13.37 -9.93
CA GLY A 154 12.76 14.73 -9.64
C GLY A 154 13.07 14.99 -8.18
N MET A 155 13.25 13.94 -7.37
CA MET A 155 13.52 14.03 -5.95
C MET A 155 14.69 13.14 -5.52
N GLU A 156 15.29 13.45 -4.36
CA GLU A 156 16.34 12.60 -3.80
C GLU A 156 15.82 11.20 -3.45
N ASN A 157 16.63 10.21 -3.83
CA ASN A 157 16.52 8.81 -3.41
C ASN A 157 17.88 8.41 -2.78
N PRO A 158 18.06 8.65 -1.47
CA PRO A 158 19.36 8.62 -0.80
C PRO A 158 19.86 7.21 -0.45
N GLY A 159 19.06 6.17 -0.68
CA GLY A 159 19.49 4.79 -0.51
C GLY A 159 19.22 4.18 0.87
N GLN A 160 19.54 2.89 0.96
CA GLN A 160 19.35 2.05 2.14
C GLN A 160 19.88 2.65 3.45
N GLN A 161 21.06 3.27 3.45
CA GLN A 161 21.67 3.78 4.67
C GLN A 161 20.84 4.87 5.37
N LEU A 162 20.11 5.70 4.61
CA LEU A 162 19.17 6.64 5.23
C LEU A 162 18.02 5.87 5.88
N VAL A 163 17.40 4.95 5.13
CA VAL A 163 16.23 4.19 5.59
C VAL A 163 16.54 3.41 6.87
N GLU A 164 17.74 2.82 6.98
CA GLU A 164 18.19 2.16 8.20
C GLU A 164 18.19 3.10 9.42
N ARG A 165 18.71 4.32 9.27
CA ARG A 165 18.70 5.33 10.34
C ARG A 165 17.28 5.79 10.67
N GLU A 166 16.41 5.95 9.68
CA GLU A 166 15.01 6.32 9.92
C GLU A 166 14.26 5.22 10.69
N LEU A 167 14.51 3.95 10.36
CA LEU A 167 13.96 2.80 11.09
C LEU A 167 14.47 2.75 12.54
N ASP A 168 15.74 3.10 12.78
CA ASP A 168 16.29 3.19 14.14
C ASP A 168 15.60 4.29 14.95
N LYS A 169 15.31 5.45 14.35
CA LYS A 169 14.60 6.56 15.02
C LYS A 169 13.19 6.18 15.48
N VAL A 170 12.53 5.23 14.80
CA VAL A 170 11.21 4.72 15.19
C VAL A 170 11.27 3.46 16.07
N GLY A 171 12.47 3.00 16.43
CA GLY A 171 12.67 1.88 17.35
C GLY A 171 12.39 0.52 16.73
N HIS A 172 12.58 0.37 15.42
CA HIS A 172 12.34 -0.89 14.71
C HIS A 172 13.36 -1.97 15.11
N THR A 173 12.88 -3.16 15.48
CA THR A 173 13.67 -4.31 15.94
C THR A 173 13.48 -5.58 15.13
N GLY A 174 12.53 -5.60 14.17
CA GLY A 174 12.30 -6.74 13.29
C GLY A 174 13.39 -6.91 12.23
N ASN A 175 13.29 -7.98 11.43
CA ASN A 175 14.25 -8.20 10.34
C ASN A 175 14.10 -7.13 9.25
N ARG A 176 15.21 -6.71 8.66
CA ARG A 176 15.25 -5.71 7.58
C ARG A 176 15.90 -6.36 6.36
N ALA A 177 15.11 -6.68 5.34
CA ALA A 177 15.60 -7.20 4.07
C ALA A 177 15.49 -6.13 2.99
N PHE A 178 16.64 -5.59 2.57
CA PHE A 178 16.72 -4.64 1.46
C PHE A 178 17.12 -5.39 0.19
N THR A 179 16.39 -5.13 -0.90
CA THR A 179 16.70 -5.63 -2.23
C THR A 179 16.85 -4.44 -3.17
N ASP A 180 18.07 -4.25 -3.67
CA ASP A 180 18.40 -3.22 -4.65
C ASP A 180 18.17 -3.75 -6.07
N GLY A 181 17.27 -3.10 -6.80
CA GLY A 181 17.06 -3.37 -8.22
C GLY A 181 15.64 -3.13 -8.69
N ASN A 182 15.42 -3.43 -9.97
CA ASN A 182 14.13 -3.30 -10.60
C ASN A 182 13.15 -4.33 -10.00
N SER A 183 11.96 -3.88 -9.55
CA SER A 183 10.94 -4.76 -8.95
C SER A 183 10.51 -5.88 -9.89
N HIS A 184 10.47 -5.61 -11.21
CA HIS A 184 10.13 -6.59 -12.26
C HIS A 184 11.06 -7.80 -12.32
N ASP A 185 12.27 -7.68 -11.79
CA ASP A 185 13.25 -8.76 -11.72
C ASP A 185 13.37 -9.30 -10.28
N THR A 186 13.50 -8.37 -9.33
CA THR A 186 13.84 -8.67 -7.93
C THR A 186 12.69 -9.27 -7.13
N VAL A 187 11.45 -8.82 -7.34
CA VAL A 187 10.28 -9.35 -6.62
C VAL A 187 9.98 -10.79 -7.06
N PRO A 188 9.92 -11.11 -8.37
CA PRO A 188 9.79 -12.50 -8.81
C PRO A 188 10.94 -13.41 -8.34
N GLU A 189 12.18 -12.91 -8.32
CA GLU A 189 13.32 -13.67 -7.80
C GLU A 189 13.19 -13.96 -6.30
N PHE A 190 12.83 -12.95 -5.52
CA PHE A 190 12.61 -13.07 -4.09
C PHE A 190 11.54 -14.12 -3.77
N PHE A 191 10.40 -14.11 -4.46
CA PHE A 191 9.35 -15.10 -4.24
C PHE A 191 9.68 -16.48 -4.79
N ARG A 192 10.50 -16.59 -5.84
CA ARG A 192 11.01 -17.89 -6.29
C ARG A 192 11.91 -18.54 -5.24
N ALA A 193 12.70 -17.73 -4.52
CA ALA A 193 13.52 -18.19 -3.40
C ALA A 193 12.69 -18.46 -2.12
N ASN A 194 11.50 -17.83 -2.00
CA ASN A 194 10.65 -17.89 -0.81
C ASN A 194 9.18 -18.15 -1.19
N PRO A 195 8.84 -19.30 -1.81
CA PRO A 195 7.53 -19.52 -2.42
C PRO A 195 6.37 -19.55 -1.40
N ASP A 196 6.64 -19.95 -0.16
CA ASP A 196 5.65 -20.05 0.92
C ASP A 196 5.60 -18.78 1.80
N LEU A 197 6.40 -17.76 1.47
CA LEU A 197 6.43 -16.53 2.25
C LEU A 197 5.16 -15.71 1.99
N MET A 198 4.50 -15.36 3.08
CA MET A 198 3.25 -14.60 3.08
C MET A 198 3.40 -13.35 3.95
N PHE A 199 2.72 -12.29 3.53
CA PHE A 199 2.75 -10.97 4.15
C PHE A 199 1.39 -10.58 4.70
N ASP A 200 1.38 -9.89 5.84
CA ASP A 200 0.14 -9.36 6.44
C ASP A 200 -0.25 -8.02 5.81
N MET A 201 0.75 -7.29 5.29
CA MET A 201 0.53 -6.04 4.61
C MET A 201 1.56 -5.87 3.49
N ILE A 202 1.14 -5.30 2.36
CA ILE A 202 1.98 -5.03 1.20
C ILE A 202 1.66 -3.64 0.67
N THR A 203 2.66 -2.91 0.21
CA THR A 203 2.51 -1.61 -0.47
C THR A 203 3.24 -1.62 -1.81
N VAL A 204 2.58 -1.08 -2.83
CA VAL A 204 3.14 -0.88 -4.17
C VAL A 204 3.08 0.62 -4.50
N ASP A 205 4.25 1.25 -4.57
CA ASP A 205 4.49 2.68 -4.85
C ASP A 205 5.79 2.86 -5.69
N GLY A 206 5.97 1.96 -6.66
CA GLY A 206 7.19 1.85 -7.47
C GLY A 206 7.01 2.35 -8.90
N ASP A 207 6.72 1.44 -9.84
CA ASP A 207 6.62 1.79 -11.25
C ASP A 207 5.26 2.42 -11.60
N HIS A 208 5.27 3.71 -11.97
CA HIS A 208 4.06 4.46 -12.35
C HIS A 208 3.63 4.28 -13.82
N SER A 209 4.19 3.31 -14.54
CA SER A 209 3.65 2.86 -15.82
C SER A 209 2.50 1.88 -15.59
N GLU A 210 1.50 1.90 -16.47
CA GLU A 210 0.34 1.00 -16.36
C GLU A 210 0.77 -0.48 -16.30
N LYS A 211 1.68 -0.88 -17.19
CA LYS A 211 2.18 -2.26 -17.23
C LYS A 211 2.99 -2.60 -15.98
N GLY A 212 3.87 -1.71 -15.54
CA GLY A 212 4.71 -1.95 -14.38
C GLY A 212 3.88 -2.13 -13.10
N ALA A 213 2.95 -1.22 -12.84
CA ALA A 213 2.05 -1.34 -11.70
C ALA A 213 1.20 -2.63 -11.72
N ILE A 214 0.72 -3.06 -12.90
CA ILE A 214 0.00 -4.34 -13.04
C ILE A 214 0.92 -5.50 -12.69
N ASP A 215 2.17 -5.48 -13.16
CA ASP A 215 3.12 -6.56 -12.90
C ASP A 215 3.47 -6.64 -11.42
N ASP A 216 3.84 -5.52 -10.79
CA ASP A 216 4.13 -5.44 -9.35
C ASP A 216 2.96 -5.97 -8.51
N LEU A 217 1.74 -5.51 -8.78
CA LEU A 217 0.54 -6.03 -8.10
C LEU A 217 0.36 -7.53 -8.35
N CYS A 218 0.50 -7.99 -9.59
CA CYS A 218 0.30 -9.40 -9.91
C CYS A 218 1.35 -10.33 -9.27
N ASP A 219 2.56 -9.83 -9.04
CA ASP A 219 3.65 -10.57 -8.41
C ASP A 219 3.48 -10.65 -6.88
N VAL A 220 2.95 -9.62 -6.23
CA VAL A 220 2.80 -9.60 -4.76
C VAL A 220 1.47 -10.16 -4.24
N LEU A 221 0.38 -10.02 -4.99
CA LEU A 221 -0.96 -10.41 -4.51
C LEU A 221 -1.11 -11.89 -4.11
N PRO A 222 -0.47 -12.86 -4.79
CA PRO A 222 -0.49 -14.27 -4.35
C PRO A 222 0.08 -14.48 -2.95
N HIS A 223 0.96 -13.58 -2.50
CA HIS A 223 1.70 -13.65 -1.25
C HIS A 223 1.08 -12.83 -0.11
N LEU A 224 -0.13 -12.31 -0.30
CA LEU A 224 -0.87 -11.60 0.74
C LEU A 224 -1.72 -12.57 1.57
N SER A 225 -1.61 -12.56 2.89
CA SER A 225 -2.44 -13.36 3.81
C SER A 225 -3.93 -13.01 3.69
N VAL A 226 -4.82 -13.96 3.99
CA VAL A 226 -6.26 -13.66 4.19
C VAL A 226 -6.41 -12.76 5.42
N GLY A 227 -7.19 -11.68 5.29
CA GLY A 227 -7.25 -10.60 6.28
C GLY A 227 -6.05 -9.66 6.24
N GLY A 228 -5.10 -9.86 5.33
CA GLY A 228 -4.01 -8.92 5.07
C GLY A 228 -4.45 -7.76 4.16
N ALA A 229 -3.66 -6.69 4.12
CA ALA A 229 -3.91 -5.50 3.33
C ALA A 229 -2.91 -5.29 2.18
N ILE A 230 -3.40 -4.87 1.01
CA ILE A 230 -2.60 -4.28 -0.07
C ILE A 230 -2.88 -2.78 -0.13
N VAL A 231 -1.84 -1.95 -0.22
CA VAL A 231 -1.90 -0.50 -0.38
C VAL A 231 -1.27 -0.11 -1.71
N PHE A 232 -1.87 0.87 -2.39
CA PHE A 232 -1.45 1.35 -3.70
C PHE A 232 -1.60 2.86 -3.75
N ASP A 233 -0.50 3.59 -3.92
CA ASP A 233 -0.49 5.06 -3.90
C ASP A 233 -0.80 5.64 -5.30
N ASP A 234 -0.94 6.97 -5.36
CA ASP A 234 -1.02 7.73 -6.61
C ASP A 234 -2.22 7.39 -7.53
N VAL A 235 -3.28 6.80 -6.97
CA VAL A 235 -4.50 6.40 -7.73
C VAL A 235 -5.24 7.56 -8.39
N CYS A 236 -4.96 8.81 -8.03
CA CYS A 236 -5.45 9.99 -8.76
C CYS A 236 -4.35 10.98 -9.13
N HIS A 237 -3.09 10.56 -9.20
CA HIS A 237 -1.97 11.43 -9.57
C HIS A 237 -2.13 11.96 -11.02
N PRO A 238 -2.09 13.28 -11.26
CA PRO A 238 -2.45 13.88 -12.55
C PRO A 238 -1.51 13.49 -13.71
N LYS A 239 -0.28 13.09 -13.42
CA LYS A 239 0.68 12.58 -14.43
C LYS A 239 0.57 11.08 -14.68
N HIS A 240 -0.17 10.35 -13.83
CA HIS A 240 -0.23 8.89 -13.82
C HIS A 240 -1.68 8.39 -13.71
N MET A 241 -2.61 9.07 -14.40
CA MET A 241 -4.05 8.77 -14.33
C MET A 241 -4.42 7.31 -14.65
N SER A 242 -3.58 6.59 -15.40
CA SER A 242 -3.74 5.15 -15.67
C SER A 242 -3.70 4.29 -14.41
N LEU A 243 -3.06 4.74 -13.33
CA LEU A 243 -2.98 3.99 -12.07
C LEU A 243 -4.37 3.79 -11.44
N ARG A 244 -5.30 4.74 -11.63
CA ARG A 244 -6.70 4.56 -11.24
C ARG A 244 -7.32 3.32 -11.89
N ASP A 245 -7.10 3.16 -13.20
CA ASP A 245 -7.63 2.04 -13.97
C ASP A 245 -6.94 0.73 -13.63
N VAL A 246 -5.64 0.77 -13.30
CA VAL A 246 -4.91 -0.38 -12.75
C VAL A 246 -5.53 -0.83 -11.43
N TRP A 247 -5.67 0.09 -10.48
CA TRP A 247 -6.27 -0.19 -9.16
C TRP A 247 -7.69 -0.79 -9.30
N GLN A 248 -8.52 -0.18 -10.15
CA GLN A 248 -9.88 -0.66 -10.38
C GLN A 248 -9.89 -2.09 -10.95
N ARG A 249 -9.15 -2.35 -12.03
CA ARG A 249 -9.20 -3.64 -12.74
C ARG A 249 -8.53 -4.78 -11.98
N VAL A 250 -7.45 -4.51 -11.26
CA VAL A 250 -6.65 -5.54 -10.57
C VAL A 250 -7.20 -5.82 -9.18
N ILE A 251 -7.69 -4.80 -8.47
CA ILE A 251 -8.09 -4.92 -7.06
C ILE A 251 -9.59 -4.75 -6.86
N CYS A 252 -10.18 -3.62 -7.27
CA CYS A 252 -11.60 -3.35 -6.98
C CYS A 252 -12.55 -4.34 -7.66
N ASP A 253 -12.25 -4.76 -8.89
CA ASP A 253 -13.06 -5.72 -9.65
C ASP A 253 -12.84 -7.18 -9.19
N ASP A 254 -11.79 -7.42 -8.40
CA ASP A 254 -11.48 -8.74 -7.87
C ASP A 254 -12.29 -9.02 -6.60
N LYS A 255 -13.22 -9.97 -6.71
CA LYS A 255 -14.11 -10.37 -5.62
C LYS A 255 -13.37 -10.91 -4.40
N ARG A 256 -12.10 -11.32 -4.49
CA ARG A 256 -11.29 -11.69 -3.32
C ARG A 256 -11.02 -10.51 -2.40
N PHE A 257 -11.18 -9.29 -2.87
CA PHE A 257 -10.87 -8.10 -2.10
C PHE A 257 -12.11 -7.35 -1.63
N SER A 258 -12.00 -6.73 -0.46
CA SER A 258 -12.78 -5.56 -0.11
C SER A 258 -11.86 -4.36 -0.33
N ALA A 259 -12.23 -3.41 -1.19
CA ALA A 259 -11.39 -2.26 -1.52
C ALA A 259 -11.98 -0.95 -0.95
N TRP A 260 -11.11 0.01 -0.69
CA TRP A 260 -11.42 1.39 -0.39
C TRP A 260 -10.44 2.31 -1.12
N THR A 261 -10.91 3.47 -1.54
CA THR A 261 -10.13 4.45 -2.28
C THR A 261 -10.43 5.83 -1.73
N TYR A 262 -9.37 6.59 -1.47
CA TYR A 262 -9.42 8.02 -1.24
C TYR A 262 -8.95 8.74 -2.50
N ASP A 263 -9.86 9.43 -3.19
CA ASP A 263 -9.59 10.14 -4.44
C ASP A 263 -10.11 11.60 -4.44
N ASP A 264 -10.39 12.15 -3.25
CA ASP A 264 -10.97 13.50 -3.10
C ASP A 264 -9.91 14.61 -3.24
N VAL A 265 -8.85 14.57 -2.41
CA VAL A 265 -7.73 15.54 -2.48
C VAL A 265 -6.36 14.85 -2.43
N GLY A 266 -5.31 15.57 -2.83
CA GLY A 266 -3.96 15.02 -2.94
C GLY A 266 -3.79 14.17 -4.19
N TYR A 267 -2.94 13.15 -4.14
CA TYR A 267 -2.71 12.22 -5.24
C TYR A 267 -3.41 10.87 -5.08
N GLY A 268 -4.18 10.74 -3.99
CA GLY A 268 -5.06 9.62 -3.72
C GLY A 268 -4.32 8.36 -3.30
N VAL A 269 -5.00 7.54 -2.50
CA VAL A 269 -4.49 6.25 -2.03
C VAL A 269 -5.61 5.21 -2.05
N GLY A 270 -5.29 4.00 -2.51
CA GLY A 270 -6.15 2.83 -2.42
C GLY A 270 -5.61 1.83 -1.41
N PHE A 271 -6.50 1.15 -0.69
CA PHE A 271 -6.13 -0.10 -0.03
C PHE A 271 -7.24 -1.13 -0.11
N ALA A 272 -6.89 -2.40 0.04
CA ALA A 272 -7.86 -3.48 0.05
C ALA A 272 -7.49 -4.60 1.02
N ILE A 273 -8.50 -5.26 1.59
CA ILE A 273 -8.36 -6.42 2.47
C ILE A 273 -8.66 -7.69 1.67
N ARG A 274 -7.76 -8.67 1.69
CA ARG A 274 -7.99 -10.00 1.09
C ARG A 274 -8.98 -10.80 1.94
N LYS A 275 -10.08 -11.26 1.36
CA LYS A 275 -11.19 -11.96 2.03
C LYS A 275 -11.04 -13.48 2.01
N TRP A 276 -10.45 -14.03 0.96
CA TRP A 276 -10.08 -15.43 0.76
C TRP A 276 -8.95 -15.51 -0.27
#